data_AF-A0A832ZW71-F1
#
_entry.id   AF-A0A832ZW71-F1
#
_cell.length_a   1.000
_cell.length_b   1.000
_cell.length_c   1.000
_cell.angle_alpha   90.00
_cell.angle_beta   90.00
_cell.angle_gamma   90.00
#
_symmetry.space_group_name_H-M   'P 1'
#
loop_
_entity.id
_entity.type
_entity.pdbx_description
1 polymer ?
#
loop_
_entity_poly.entity_id
_entity_poly.type
_entity_poly.pdbx_seq_one_letter_code
_entity_poly.pdbx_strand_id
1 'polypeptide(L)'
;MGEERLPVGKLPGDVLSRSVLRYRGRGRGDVILWPKYGEDAGAVKLGGETLVIASDPVTGSKNLVGWLAVHINANDVAVCGAKPTWMSSCILLPEGSKAEDFRNIARQIDRAARSIDVAVVTGHSEITPNASSP
;
A
#
# COMPACT_ATOMS: atom_id res chain seq x y z
N MET A 1 1.54 31.28 -14.93
CA MET A 1 1.30 30.70 -13.59
C MET A 1 2.38 29.66 -13.38
N GLY A 2 3.29 29.87 -12.43
CA GLY A 2 4.43 28.96 -12.23
C GLY A 2 3.97 27.59 -11.75
N GLU A 3 4.68 26.54 -12.15
CA GLU A 3 4.48 25.18 -11.64
C GLU A 3 4.71 25.16 -10.13
N GLU A 4 3.67 24.79 -9.38
CA GLU A 4 3.78 24.49 -7.96
C GLU A 4 4.62 23.21 -7.78
N ARG A 5 5.78 23.33 -7.14
CA ARG A 5 6.64 22.17 -6.83
C ARG A 5 6.24 21.56 -5.49
N LEU A 6 6.13 20.24 -5.46
CA LEU A 6 5.77 19.48 -4.25
C LEU A 6 7.02 19.14 -3.43
N PRO A 7 6.95 19.18 -2.09
CA PRO A 7 8.06 18.77 -1.24
C PRO A 7 8.23 17.24 -1.23
N VAL A 8 9.41 16.77 -0.79
CA VAL A 8 9.64 15.35 -0.49
C VAL A 8 8.79 14.95 0.72
N GLY A 9 8.12 13.79 0.64
CA GLY A 9 7.33 13.22 1.73
C GLY A 9 5.84 13.14 1.42
N LYS A 10 5.00 13.28 2.45
CA LYS A 10 3.53 13.28 2.30
C LYS A 10 3.09 14.56 1.56
N LEU A 11 2.07 14.40 0.73
CA LEU A 11 1.48 15.51 -0.04
C LEU A 11 0.83 16.54 0.91
N PRO A 12 0.99 17.86 0.69
CA PRO A 12 0.25 18.87 1.44
C PRO A 12 -1.26 18.62 1.38
N GLY A 13 -1.95 18.80 2.51
CA GLY A 13 -3.37 18.43 2.64
C GLY A 13 -4.32 19.18 1.70
N ASP A 14 -3.99 20.43 1.35
CA ASP A 14 -4.76 21.23 0.39
C ASP A 14 -4.60 20.68 -1.04
N VAL A 15 -3.38 20.31 -1.43
CA VAL A 15 -3.09 19.68 -2.73
C VAL A 15 -3.76 18.30 -2.79
N LEU A 16 -3.67 17.49 -1.74
CA LEU A 16 -4.35 16.19 -1.66
C LEU A 16 -5.86 16.34 -1.88
N SER A 17 -6.47 17.29 -1.18
CA SER A 17 -7.91 17.52 -1.25
C SER A 17 -8.38 17.96 -2.64
N ARG A 18 -7.68 18.93 -3.24
CA ARG A 18 -8.08 19.51 -4.53
C ARG A 18 -7.71 18.67 -5.75
N SER A 19 -6.62 17.89 -5.65
CA SER A 19 -6.01 17.20 -6.80
C SER A 19 -6.11 15.67 -6.75
N VAL A 20 -6.45 15.07 -5.61
CA VAL A 20 -6.57 13.58 -5.48
C VAL A 20 -7.96 13.21 -5.01
N LEU A 21 -8.38 13.67 -3.83
CA LEU A 21 -9.64 13.26 -3.19
C LEU A 21 -10.88 13.72 -3.97
N ARG A 22 -10.73 14.67 -4.90
CA ARG A 22 -11.79 15.07 -5.82
C ARG A 22 -12.05 14.07 -6.94
N TYR A 23 -11.05 13.28 -7.35
CA TYR A 23 -11.11 12.37 -8.50
C TYR A 23 -11.28 10.90 -8.08
N ARG A 24 -12.42 10.59 -7.46
CA ARG A 24 -12.71 9.24 -6.92
C ARG A 24 -13.44 8.30 -7.89
N GLY A 25 -13.56 8.68 -9.15
CA GLY A 25 -14.31 7.94 -10.16
C GLY A 25 -15.82 7.89 -9.85
N ARG A 26 -16.46 6.76 -10.18
CA ARG A 26 -17.91 6.58 -10.03
C ARG A 26 -18.30 6.55 -8.56
N GLY A 27 -19.30 7.35 -8.19
CA GLY A 27 -19.95 7.22 -6.88
C GLY A 27 -20.63 5.86 -6.73
N ARG A 28 -20.33 5.15 -5.64
CA ARG A 28 -20.93 3.87 -5.29
C ARG A 28 -21.53 3.90 -3.89
N GLY A 29 -22.72 3.33 -3.74
CA GLY A 29 -23.44 3.29 -2.45
C GLY A 29 -22.91 2.21 -1.49
N ASP A 30 -22.06 1.31 -1.96
CA ASP A 30 -21.44 0.26 -1.16
C ASP A 30 -20.12 0.70 -0.51
N VAL A 31 -19.57 1.87 -0.85
CA VAL A 31 -18.39 2.43 -0.18
C VAL A 31 -18.83 3.20 1.06
N ILE A 32 -18.42 2.73 2.23
CA ILE A 32 -18.79 3.30 3.53
C ILE A 32 -17.68 4.18 4.12
N LEU A 33 -16.43 3.92 3.77
CA LEU A 33 -15.30 4.80 4.07
C LEU A 33 -14.57 5.13 2.77
N TRP A 34 -14.68 6.40 2.38
CA TRP A 34 -13.98 6.96 1.23
C TRP A 34 -12.61 7.50 1.64
N PRO A 35 -11.64 7.58 0.71
CA PRO A 35 -10.38 8.26 0.96
C PRO A 35 -10.62 9.70 1.46
N LYS A 36 -9.95 10.08 2.54
CA LYS A 36 -9.98 11.42 3.13
C LYS A 36 -8.61 11.75 3.71
N TYR A 37 -8.38 13.03 3.98
CA TYR A 37 -7.17 13.45 4.71
C TYR A 37 -7.18 12.82 6.12
N GLY A 38 -6.08 12.13 6.45
CA GLY A 38 -5.92 11.44 7.73
C GLY A 38 -6.53 10.04 7.81
N GLU A 39 -7.07 9.51 6.71
CA GLU A 39 -7.53 8.12 6.62
C GLU A 39 -6.51 7.30 5.82
N ASP A 40 -5.99 6.23 6.41
CA ASP A 40 -5.01 5.32 5.78
C ASP A 40 -5.67 4.02 5.24
N ALA A 41 -7.01 3.93 5.30
CA ALA A 41 -7.78 2.83 4.76
C ALA A 41 -9.09 3.30 4.07
N GLY A 42 -9.62 2.45 3.20
CA GLY A 42 -10.97 2.53 2.65
C GLY A 42 -11.81 1.34 3.10
N ALA A 43 -13.13 1.47 3.08
CA ALA A 43 -14.03 0.39 3.47
C ALA A 43 -15.25 0.29 2.56
N VAL A 44 -15.61 -0.94 2.22
CA VAL A 44 -16.77 -1.27 1.37
C VAL A 44 -17.63 -2.32 2.04
N LYS A 45 -18.95 -2.21 1.86
CA LYS A 45 -19.91 -3.19 2.32
C LYS A 45 -20.06 -4.31 1.31
N LEU A 46 -19.86 -5.55 1.74
CA LEU A 46 -19.99 -6.75 0.93
C LEU A 46 -21.00 -7.69 1.60
N GLY A 47 -22.25 -7.59 1.19
CA GLY A 47 -23.35 -8.32 1.83
C GLY A 47 -23.51 -7.92 3.31
N GLY A 48 -23.35 -8.89 4.20
CA GLY A 48 -23.41 -8.69 5.66
C GLY A 48 -22.10 -8.20 6.28
N GLU A 49 -21.00 -8.22 5.53
CA GLU A 49 -19.65 -7.92 6.03
C GLU A 49 -19.14 -6.57 5.53
N THR A 50 -18.07 -6.09 6.18
CA THR A 50 -17.30 -4.93 5.73
C THR A 50 -15.89 -5.36 5.37
N LEU A 51 -15.47 -5.03 4.15
CA LEU A 51 -14.08 -5.19 3.72
C LEU A 51 -13.34 -3.88 3.91
N VAL A 52 -12.26 -3.92 4.68
CA VAL A 52 -11.31 -2.82 4.87
C VAL A 52 -10.09 -3.06 3.99
N ILE A 53 -9.63 -2.01 3.32
CA ILE A 53 -8.56 -2.06 2.33
C ILE A 53 -7.58 -0.93 2.66
N ALA A 54 -6.32 -1.26 2.84
CA ALA A 54 -5.23 -0.30 2.98
C ALA A 54 -4.18 -0.56 1.89
N SER A 55 -3.38 0.46 1.59
CA SER A 55 -2.29 0.36 0.63
C SER A 55 -1.23 1.39 0.94
N ASP A 56 -0.06 0.92 1.37
CA ASP A 56 1.06 1.77 1.76
C ASP A 56 2.38 1.22 1.18
N PRO A 57 3.18 2.07 0.50
CA PRO A 57 4.44 1.65 -0.08
C PRO A 57 5.58 1.68 0.96
N VAL A 58 6.61 0.87 0.73
CA VAL A 58 7.86 0.95 1.50
C VAL A 58 8.89 1.74 0.69
N THR A 59 9.12 3.00 1.09
CA THR A 59 10.08 3.90 0.41
C THR A 59 11.18 4.44 1.34
N GLY A 60 10.98 4.36 2.66
CA GLY A 60 11.88 4.91 3.67
C GLY A 60 12.89 3.91 4.25
N SER A 61 12.84 2.64 3.83
CA SER A 61 13.73 1.58 4.34
C SER A 61 14.42 0.84 3.20
N LYS A 62 15.68 0.45 3.44
CA LYS A 62 16.46 -0.48 2.59
C LYS A 62 16.56 -1.89 3.19
N ASN A 63 16.10 -2.04 4.43
CA ASN A 63 16.20 -3.29 5.18
C ASN A 63 14.81 -3.78 5.52
N LEU A 64 14.63 -5.10 5.52
CA LEU A 64 13.37 -5.74 5.88
C LEU A 64 12.16 -5.23 5.07
N VAL A 65 12.36 -4.79 3.83
CA VAL A 65 11.32 -4.15 3.02
C VAL A 65 10.11 -5.05 2.81
N GLY A 66 10.31 -6.36 2.64
CA GLY A 66 9.23 -7.32 2.53
C GLY A 66 8.45 -7.51 3.83
N TRP A 67 9.14 -7.50 4.97
CA TRP A 67 8.51 -7.58 6.29
C TRP A 67 7.67 -6.33 6.57
N LEU A 68 8.23 -5.16 6.30
CA LEU A 68 7.56 -3.88 6.47
C LEU A 68 6.34 -3.75 5.55
N ALA A 69 6.44 -4.23 4.31
CA ALA A 69 5.32 -4.20 3.36
C ALA A 69 4.08 -4.93 3.89
N VAL A 70 4.25 -6.04 4.61
CA VAL A 70 3.14 -6.75 5.25
C VAL A 70 2.60 -5.96 6.43
N HIS A 71 3.46 -5.59 7.38
CA HIS A 71 3.00 -5.06 8.67
C HIS A 71 2.44 -3.64 8.60
N ILE A 72 2.99 -2.76 7.74
CA ILE A 72 2.46 -1.40 7.59
C ILE A 72 1.02 -1.47 7.08
N ASN A 73 0.78 -2.18 5.98
CA ASN A 73 -0.56 -2.38 5.44
C ASN A 73 -1.50 -3.12 6.41
N ALA A 74 -1.01 -4.15 7.10
CA ALA A 74 -1.84 -4.87 8.08
C ALA A 74 -2.21 -4.00 9.29
N ASN A 75 -1.32 -3.10 9.73
CA ASN A 75 -1.61 -2.18 10.83
C ASN A 75 -2.72 -1.20 10.46
N ASP A 76 -2.71 -0.63 9.26
CA ASP A 76 -3.75 0.30 8.80
C ASP A 76 -5.14 -0.37 8.78
N VAL A 77 -5.21 -1.63 8.36
CA VAL A 77 -6.44 -2.43 8.45
C VAL A 77 -6.84 -2.69 9.90
N ALA A 78 -5.87 -3.05 10.75
CA ALA A 78 -6.11 -3.42 12.14
C ALA A 78 -6.60 -2.24 13.00
N VAL A 79 -6.06 -1.04 12.81
CA VAL A 79 -6.49 0.16 13.55
C VAL A 79 -7.91 0.60 13.20
N CYS A 80 -8.44 0.18 12.04
CA CYS A 80 -9.85 0.33 11.69
C CYS A 80 -10.76 -0.72 12.36
N GLY A 81 -10.21 -1.64 13.15
CA GLY A 81 -10.96 -2.71 13.82
C GLY A 81 -11.23 -3.95 12.96
N ALA A 82 -10.61 -4.06 11.79
CA ALA A 82 -10.72 -5.24 10.93
C ALA A 82 -9.55 -6.21 11.14
N LYS A 83 -9.79 -7.52 11.03
CA LYS A 83 -8.71 -8.51 11.01
C LYS A 83 -8.06 -8.51 9.61
N PRO A 84 -6.74 -8.28 9.48
CA PRO A 84 -6.04 -8.51 8.21
C PRO A 84 -6.09 -10.00 7.84
N THR A 85 -6.48 -10.31 6.61
CA THR A 85 -6.68 -11.70 6.14
C THR A 85 -5.97 -11.99 4.82
N TRP A 86 -5.96 -11.02 3.92
CA TRP A 86 -5.36 -11.14 2.59
C TRP A 86 -4.53 -9.92 2.25
N MET A 87 -3.53 -10.11 1.39
CA MET A 87 -2.79 -9.00 0.82
C MET A 87 -2.41 -9.24 -0.65
N SER A 88 -2.27 -8.14 -1.38
CA SER A 88 -1.59 -8.09 -2.67
C SER A 88 -0.21 -7.45 -2.48
N SER A 89 0.83 -7.97 -3.15
CA SER A 89 2.17 -7.38 -3.07
C SER A 89 2.67 -6.92 -4.45
N CYS A 90 3.06 -5.65 -4.55
CA CYS A 90 3.71 -5.09 -5.74
C CYS A 90 5.18 -4.82 -5.43
N ILE A 91 6.10 -5.46 -6.18
CA ILE A 91 7.54 -5.32 -5.98
C ILE A 91 8.15 -4.69 -7.24
N LEU A 92 8.72 -3.50 -7.11
CA LEU A 92 9.41 -2.80 -8.19
C LEU A 92 10.88 -2.63 -7.79
N LEU A 93 11.80 -3.22 -8.54
CA LEU A 93 13.24 -3.11 -8.27
C LEU A 93 13.98 -2.40 -9.41
N PRO A 94 15.13 -1.77 -9.15
CA PRO A 94 15.92 -1.10 -10.19
C PRO A 94 16.55 -2.06 -11.18
N GLU A 95 16.93 -1.54 -12.34
CA GLU A 95 17.78 -2.25 -13.30
C GLU A 95 19.07 -2.77 -12.64
N GLY A 96 19.48 -3.98 -13.03
CA GLY A 96 20.64 -4.66 -12.44
C GLY A 96 20.38 -5.37 -11.11
N SER A 97 19.16 -5.32 -10.58
CA SER A 97 18.77 -6.13 -9.41
C SER A 97 18.90 -7.62 -9.72
N LYS A 98 19.29 -8.39 -8.71
CA LYS A 98 19.53 -9.83 -8.82
C LYS A 98 18.26 -10.59 -8.44
N ALA A 99 18.11 -11.80 -8.96
CA ALA A 99 17.04 -12.69 -8.52
C ALA A 99 17.07 -12.95 -7.00
N GLU A 100 18.24 -12.87 -6.37
CA GLU A 100 18.37 -13.00 -4.91
C GLU A 100 17.69 -11.86 -4.14
N ASP A 101 17.63 -10.65 -4.72
CA ASP A 101 16.95 -9.51 -4.09
C ASP A 101 15.45 -9.81 -3.98
N PHE A 102 14.82 -10.23 -5.09
CA PHE A 102 13.43 -10.71 -5.07
C PHE A 102 13.22 -11.89 -4.12
N ARG A 103 14.12 -12.87 -4.10
CA ARG A 103 13.99 -14.03 -3.19
C ARG A 103 14.02 -13.60 -1.73
N ASN A 104 14.90 -12.65 -1.38
CA ASN A 104 14.99 -12.14 -0.01
C ASN A 104 13.75 -11.36 0.39
N ILE A 105 13.23 -10.50 -0.48
CA ILE A 105 11.97 -9.78 -0.25
C ILE A 105 10.81 -10.76 -0.08
N ALA A 106 10.68 -11.73 -1.00
CA ALA A 106 9.61 -12.74 -0.95
C ALA A 106 9.66 -13.58 0.34
N ARG A 107 10.85 -13.99 0.80
CA ARG A 107 11.02 -14.71 2.08
C ARG A 107 10.61 -13.85 3.28
N GLN A 108 10.91 -12.56 3.26
CA GLN A 108 10.48 -11.65 4.32
C GLN A 108 8.96 -11.48 4.34
N ILE A 109 8.33 -11.33 3.17
CA ILE A 109 6.88 -11.25 3.02
C ILE A 109 6.23 -12.53 3.56
N ASP A 110 6.68 -13.71 3.10
CA ASP A 110 6.12 -15.00 3.56
C ASP A 110 6.22 -15.14 5.09
N ARG A 111 7.38 -14.83 5.66
CA ARG A 111 7.58 -14.91 7.12
C ARG A 111 6.67 -13.93 7.87
N ALA A 112 6.56 -12.69 7.41
CA ALA A 112 5.72 -11.68 8.05
C ALA A 112 4.23 -12.03 7.94
N ALA A 113 3.77 -12.40 6.75
CA ALA A 113 2.38 -12.78 6.48
C ALA A 113 1.95 -13.99 7.31
N ARG A 114 2.79 -15.04 7.38
CA ARG A 114 2.56 -16.21 8.25
C ARG A 114 2.47 -15.84 9.72
N SER A 115 3.24 -14.86 10.18
CA SER A 115 3.26 -14.47 11.59
C SER A 115 1.95 -13.82 12.08
N ILE A 116 1.12 -13.32 11.15
CA ILE A 116 -0.15 -12.66 11.44
C ILE A 116 -1.35 -13.33 10.74
N ASP A 117 -1.19 -14.57 10.26
CA ASP A 117 -2.27 -15.34 9.62
C ASP A 117 -2.86 -14.64 8.37
N VAL A 118 -2.01 -13.97 7.59
CA VAL A 118 -2.37 -13.30 6.34
C VAL A 118 -1.92 -14.15 5.15
N ALA A 119 -2.80 -14.30 4.15
CA ALA A 119 -2.45 -14.92 2.87
C ALA A 119 -2.08 -13.87 1.82
N VAL A 120 -0.95 -14.06 1.14
CA VAL A 120 -0.61 -13.29 -0.07
C VAL A 120 -1.36 -13.90 -1.25
N VAL A 121 -2.34 -13.17 -1.80
CA VAL A 121 -3.30 -13.73 -2.77
C VAL A 121 -3.00 -13.34 -4.21
N THR A 122 -2.28 -12.24 -4.42
CA THR A 122 -1.91 -11.74 -5.75
C THR A 122 -0.75 -10.76 -5.65
N GLY A 123 -0.26 -10.28 -6.79
CA GLY A 123 0.81 -9.30 -6.82
C GLY A 123 1.27 -8.91 -8.21
N HIS A 124 2.33 -8.09 -8.24
CA HIS A 124 3.07 -7.69 -9.42
C HIS A 124 4.56 -7.67 -9.10
N SER A 125 5.42 -7.95 -10.09
CA SER A 125 6.86 -7.85 -9.93
C SER A 125 7.49 -7.34 -11.21
N GLU A 126 8.34 -6.32 -11.09
CA GLU A 126 8.93 -5.64 -12.25
C GLU A 126 10.33 -5.09 -11.95
N ILE A 127 11.18 -5.11 -12.97
CA ILE A 127 12.41 -4.34 -13.01
C ILE A 127 12.12 -3.03 -13.77
N THR A 128 12.43 -1.89 -13.16
CA THR A 128 12.10 -0.57 -13.73
C THR A 128 13.25 0.43 -13.57
N PRO A 129 13.54 1.29 -14.59
CA PRO A 129 14.60 2.29 -14.50
C PRO A 129 14.29 3.42 -13.49
N ASN A 130 13.05 3.51 -13.01
CA ASN A 130 12.59 4.59 -12.13
C ASN A 130 12.55 4.19 -10.63
N ALA A 131 13.05 3.00 -10.29
CA ALA A 131 13.27 2.62 -8.90
C ALA A 131 14.70 2.98 -8.49
N SER A 132 14.88 3.41 -7.24
CA SER A 132 16.18 3.90 -6.74
C SER A 132 16.97 2.86 -5.93
N SER A 133 16.30 1.83 -5.40
CA SER A 133 16.94 0.72 -4.68
C SER A 133 16.04 -0.52 -4.64
N PRO A 134 16.63 -1.71 -4.47
CA PRO A 134 15.88 -2.92 -4.12
C PRO A 134 15.27 -2.85 -2.71
#